data_AF-A0A6N8H432-F1
#
_entry.id   AF-A0A6N8H432-F1
#
_cell.length_a   1.000
_cell.length_b   1.000
_cell.length_c   1.000
_cell.angle_alpha   90.00
_cell.angle_beta   90.00
_cell.angle_gamma   90.00
#
_symmetry.space_group_name_H-M   'P 1'
#
loop_
_entity.id
_entity.type
_entity.pdbx_description
1 polymer ?
#
loop_
_entity_poly.entity_id
_entity_poly.type
_entity_poly.pdbx_seq_one_letter_code
_entity_poly.pdbx_strand_id
1 'polypeptide(L)' 'MAINNDRPIIQSHGYNGVEPTRICPHCGKEKPLSEFGFRKMQKGEKGVIRNQSWCKECRGIKQSQ' A
#
# COMPACT_ATOMS: atom_id res chain seq x y z
N MET A 1 -6.46 6.51 -19.62
CA MET A 1 -5.90 6.09 -18.31
C MET A 1 -5.63 7.35 -17.50
N ALA A 2 -6.14 7.45 -16.27
CA ALA A 2 -5.80 8.58 -15.41
C ALA A 2 -4.35 8.41 -14.94
N ILE A 3 -3.44 9.24 -15.45
CA ILE A 3 -2.05 9.28 -15.00
C ILE A 3 -2.03 10.08 -13.72
N ASN A 4 -1.59 9.44 -12.63
CA ASN A 4 -1.35 10.15 -11.39
C ASN A 4 -0.01 10.90 -11.48
N ASN A 5 -0.04 12.23 -11.59
CA ASN A 5 1.15 13.07 -11.56
C ASN A 5 1.64 13.37 -10.13
N ASP A 6 0.90 12.96 -9.10
CA ASP A 6 1.26 13.21 -7.71
C ASP A 6 2.25 12.15 -7.22
N ARG A 7 3.34 12.60 -6.56
CA ARG A 7 4.30 11.71 -5.90
C ARG A 7 3.63 11.02 -4.69
N PRO A 8 3.56 9.68 -4.66
CA PRO A 8 3.00 8.98 -3.52
C PRO A 8 3.94 9.04 -2.31
N ILE A 9 3.38 9.06 -1.11
CA ILE A 9 4.12 8.82 0.13
C ILE A 9 4.35 7.31 0.25
N ILE A 10 5.63 6.92 0.28
CA ILE A 10 6.06 5.54 0.42
C ILE A 10 6.32 5.24 1.90
N GLN A 11 5.64 4.23 2.43
CA GLN A 11 5.90 3.69 3.77
C GLN A 11 6.44 2.25 3.65
N SER A 12 7.75 2.13 3.63
CA SER A 12 8.49 0.87 3.55
C SER A 12 9.18 0.51 4.87
N HIS A 13 9.54 -0.78 5.01
CA HIS A 13 10.40 -1.30 6.06
C HIS A 13 11.75 -1.77 5.51
N GLY A 14 11.81 -2.17 4.24
CA GLY A 14 13.02 -2.67 3.60
C GLY A 14 13.03 -2.46 2.09
N TYR A 15 13.96 -3.17 1.43
CA TYR A 15 14.16 -3.19 -0.01
C TYR A 15 14.66 -4.58 -0.42
N ASN A 16 14.02 -5.22 -1.39
CA ASN A 16 14.33 -6.60 -1.79
C ASN A 16 15.32 -6.70 -2.97
N GLY A 17 15.95 -5.60 -3.37
CA GLY A 17 16.80 -5.53 -4.56
C GLY A 17 16.08 -5.00 -5.81
N VAL A 18 14.74 -4.98 -5.82
CA VAL A 18 13.93 -4.55 -6.97
C VAL A 18 12.96 -3.42 -6.60
N GLU A 19 12.26 -3.53 -5.48
CA GLU A 19 11.32 -2.51 -5.00
C GLU A 19 11.29 -2.43 -3.47
N PRO A 20 10.79 -1.32 -2.88
CA PRO A 20 10.61 -1.23 -1.45
C PRO A 20 9.63 -2.29 -0.95
N THR A 21 9.89 -2.81 0.25
CA THR A 21 9.07 -3.81 0.92
C THR A 21 8.39 -3.22 2.15
N ARG A 22 7.31 -3.86 2.58
CA ARG A 22 6.60 -3.54 3.81
C ARG A 22 6.13 -4.82 4.49
N ILE A 23 6.20 -4.83 5.82
CA ILE A 23 5.60 -5.88 6.64
C ILE A 23 4.10 -5.61 6.75
N CYS A 24 3.28 -6.58 6.34
CA CYS A 24 1.83 -6.48 6.50
C CYS A 24 1.47 -6.64 7.98
N PRO A 25 0.85 -5.63 8.63
CA PRO A 25 0.53 -5.73 10.05
C PRO A 25 -0.56 -6.77 10.36
N HIS A 26 -1.31 -7.24 9.35
CA HIS A 26 -2.32 -8.27 9.53
C HIS A 26 -1.75 -9.70 9.50
N CYS A 27 -0.73 -9.98 8.67
CA CYS A 27 -0.20 -11.34 8.53
C CYS A 27 1.29 -11.48 8.89
N GLY A 28 1.96 -10.39 9.27
CA GLY A 28 3.38 -10.38 9.68
C GLY A 28 4.39 -10.63 8.57
N LYS A 29 3.94 -10.93 7.34
CA LYS A 29 4.84 -11.23 6.21
C LYS A 29 5.35 -9.94 5.58
N GLU A 30 6.66 -9.90 5.32
CA GLU A 30 7.28 -8.89 4.48
C GLU A 30 6.93 -9.15 3.01
N LYS A 31 6.41 -8.13 2.32
CA LYS A 31 6.01 -8.22 0.92
C LYS A 31 6.41 -6.94 0.17
N PRO A 32 6.65 -7.01 -1.15
CA PRO A 32 6.87 -5.81 -1.97
C PRO A 32 5.66 -4.86 -1.97
N LEU A 33 5.88 -3.57 -2.18
CA LEU A 33 4.78 -2.58 -2.18
C LEU A 33 3.76 -2.78 -3.30
N SER A 34 4.17 -3.38 -4.42
CA SER A 34 3.28 -3.88 -5.46
C SER A 34 2.14 -4.77 -4.90
N GLU A 35 2.40 -5.51 -3.82
CA GLU A 35 1.42 -6.36 -3.11
C GLU A 35 0.55 -5.62 -2.10
N PHE A 36 0.79 -4.33 -1.86
CA PHE A 36 -0.07 -3.47 -1.04
C PHE A 36 -0.95 -2.56 -1.89
N GLY A 37 -0.43 -2.06 -3.02
CA GLY A 37 -1.11 -1.08 -3.88
C GLY A 37 -1.28 0.29 -3.20
N PHE A 38 -1.81 1.26 -3.94
CA PHE A 38 -1.91 2.66 -3.51
C PHE A 38 -3.37 3.11 -3.37
N ARG A 39 -3.63 4.05 -2.45
CA ARG A 39 -4.93 4.72 -2.34
C ARG A 39 -4.77 6.23 -2.17
N LYS A 40 -5.70 6.98 -2.72
CA LYS A 40 -5.86 8.42 -2.44
C LYS A 40 -6.61 8.58 -1.13
N MET A 41 -6.02 9.29 -0.17
CA MET A 41 -6.68 9.66 1.09
C MET A 41 -7.65 10.82 0.84
N GLN A 42 -8.86 10.76 1.40
CA GLN A 42 -9.81 11.89 1.41
C GLN A 42 -9.90 12.51 2.80
N LYS A 43 -9.33 13.72 2.95
CA LYS A 43 -9.85 14.93 3.65
C LYS A 43 -8.70 15.93 3.86
N GLY A 44 -8.99 17.21 3.74
CA GLY A 44 -8.05 18.31 3.99
C GLY A 44 -7.80 19.12 2.73
N GLU A 45 -6.59 19.09 2.20
CA GLU A 45 -6.20 19.82 0.99
C GLU A 45 -5.12 18.98 0.28
N LYS A 46 -5.27 18.76 -1.03
CA LYS A 46 -4.42 17.87 -1.87
C LYS A 46 -4.45 16.40 -1.43
N GLY A 47 -5.35 15.61 -2.02
CA GLY A 47 -5.49 14.19 -1.69
C GLY A 47 -4.18 13.43 -1.85
N VAL A 48 -3.57 13.06 -0.73
CA VAL A 48 -2.29 12.35 -0.68
C VAL A 48 -2.49 10.91 -1.12
N ILE A 49 -1.63 10.45 -2.03
CA ILE A 49 -1.58 9.05 -2.44
C ILE A 49 -0.51 8.37 -1.58
N ARG A 50 -0.85 7.23 -0.98
CA ARG A 50 0.09 6.41 -0.21
C ARG A 50 -0.19 4.93 -0.39
N ASN A 51 0.81 4.08 -0.13
CA ASN A 51 0.60 2.64 -0.14
C ASN A 51 -0.40 2.23 0.96
N GLN A 52 -1.18 1.18 0.69
CA GLN A 52 -2.18 0.69 1.63
C GLN A 52 -1.54 -0.01 2.83
N SER A 53 -2.26 -0.02 3.95
CA SER A 53 -1.74 -0.56 5.22
C SER A 53 -1.61 -2.08 5.20
N TRP A 54 -2.53 -2.79 4.54
CA TRP A 54 -2.58 -4.25 4.45
C TRP A 54 -2.29 -4.74 3.03
N CYS A 55 -1.68 -5.91 2.89
CA CYS A 55 -1.45 -6.52 1.59
C CYS A 55 -2.78 -6.87 0.89
N LYS A 56 -2.78 -6.97 -0.44
CA LYS A 56 -3.94 -7.32 -1.27
C LYS A 56 -4.65 -8.58 -0.78
N GLU A 57 -3.87 -9.59 -0.44
CA GLU A 57 -4.33 -10.86 0.14
C GLU A 57 -5.20 -10.60 1.38
N CYS A 58 -4.66 -9.91 2.41
CA CYS A 58 -5.41 -9.59 3.62
C CYS A 58 -6.57 -8.60 3.41
N ARG A 59 -6.50 -7.71 2.41
CA ARG A 59 -7.61 -6.81 2.06
C ARG A 59 -8.76 -7.53 1.36
N GLY A 60 -8.46 -8.62 0.65
CA GLY A 60 -9.45 -9.43 -0.08
C GLY A 60 -10.18 -10.45 0.78
N ILE A 61 -9.71 -10.73 2.00
CA ILE A 61 -10.42 -11.60 2.94
C ILE A 61 -11.67 -10.85 3.41
N LYS A 62 -12.81 -11.10 2.77
CA LYS A 62 -14.11 -10.92 3.41
C LYS A 62 -14.14 -11.92 4.55
N GLN A 63 -14.11 -11.46 5.80
CA GLN A 63 -14.51 -12.32 6.91
C GLN A 63 -15.95 -12.75 6.61
N SER A 64 -16.13 -14.00 6.21
CA SER A 64 -17.43 -14.60 6.06
C SER A 64 -18.00 -14.87 7.45
N GLN A 65 -19.06 -14.14 7.78
CA GLN A 65 -19.99 -14.29 8.91
C GLN A 65 -19.47 -13.99 10.32
#